data_AF-A0A8C4W1X8-F1
#
_entry.id   AF-A0A8C4W1X8-F1
#
_cell.length_a   1.000
_cell.length_b   1.000
_cell.length_c   1.000
_cell.angle_alpha   90.00
_cell.angle_beta   90.00
_cell.angle_gamma   90.00
#
_symmetry.space_group_name_H-M   'P 1'
#
loop_
_entity.id
_entity.type
_entity.pdbx_description
1 polymer ?
#
loop_
_entity_poly.entity_id
_entity_poly.type
_entity_poly.pdbx_seq_one_letter_code
_entity_poly.pdbx_strand_id
1 'polypeptide(L)'
;MLNFVNDYSFISRQLISLYTLAQNPNMTHLKISKPVVLPPLWVRCDSSDPEHTCWLGAEPLKNGNKITGISFHIVTCNADKTCFANLEDLKKAHKFRHRSSIVATKGFAQYELIRSTTLEDTVAESESNIYVDLTWNIVDKILQTPPLTAVATLNIRLESGDPRSPVFHLHKELLFLLVLAEGLKTGVTDWPEPLVAESAVELVKELLNDLKNKLDGFNTSVHKNDAEKVQCDSAAVDSSIKSLFSERGDLDFAEQLWCKMRRSVASYQDLVECFTLIIKSLEHDEIQPWIHQGSSSLLSKLIQQSYRGAMEAISLSGVTPIQMLLEIGLDKMKKDYVSCFIGKPDYFISTSVELQEQVHRIQKLHHMLEILVSCTVFLHFKHENLFPLMQSCIKYYKENPLNEKHVFQLPIRPAVVNKFYQNDHAQIWRVEINSGHGQKEVKTVWQLSTSPPVEHMTSNNLELLCDTTVNGNTEESMYFITMAKCSQVHFA
;
A
#
# COMPACT_ATOMS: atom_id res chain seq x y z
N MET A 1 8.88 -54.97 -11.82
CA MET A 1 9.59 -53.68 -11.77
C MET A 1 8.63 -52.72 -11.06
N LEU A 2 8.74 -52.63 -9.74
CA LEU A 2 7.84 -51.82 -8.89
C LEU A 2 8.30 -50.36 -8.98
N ASN A 3 7.47 -49.52 -9.60
CA ASN A 3 7.67 -48.08 -9.61
C ASN A 3 7.45 -47.55 -8.18
N PHE A 4 8.53 -47.34 -7.44
CA PHE A 4 8.55 -46.41 -6.32
C PHE A 4 8.38 -45.00 -6.91
N VAL A 5 7.12 -44.59 -7.08
CA VAL A 5 6.80 -43.16 -7.20
C VAL A 5 7.21 -42.55 -5.86
N ASN A 6 8.09 -41.55 -5.90
CA ASN A 6 8.56 -40.82 -4.73
C ASN A 6 7.35 -40.16 -4.03
N ASP A 7 6.81 -40.83 -3.03
CA ASP A 7 5.68 -40.37 -2.25
C ASP A 7 6.19 -39.36 -1.21
N TYR A 8 6.29 -38.08 -1.59
CA TYR A 8 6.87 -37.02 -0.74
C TYR A 8 6.13 -36.88 0.61
N SER A 9 4.85 -37.27 0.67
CA SER A 9 4.08 -37.39 1.93
C SER A 9 4.75 -38.31 2.96
N PHE A 10 5.40 -39.40 2.51
CA PHE A 10 6.12 -40.32 3.39
C PHE A 10 7.37 -39.66 4.00
N ILE A 11 8.14 -38.91 3.20
CA ILE A 11 9.33 -38.18 3.68
C ILE A 11 8.92 -37.11 4.70
N SER A 12 7.85 -36.37 4.44
CA SER A 12 7.35 -35.35 5.36
C SER A 12 6.92 -35.94 6.71
N ARG A 13 6.26 -37.10 6.71
CA ARG A 13 5.90 -37.83 7.95
C ARG A 13 7.13 -38.35 8.70
N GLN A 14 8.18 -38.80 7.99
CA GLN A 14 9.43 -39.19 8.63
C GLN A 14 10.11 -38.02 9.34
N LEU A 15 10.16 -36.83 8.72
CA LEU A 15 10.73 -35.63 9.34
C LEU A 15 9.97 -35.22 10.61
N ILE A 16 8.64 -35.22 10.56
CA ILE A 16 7.79 -34.95 11.73
C ILE A 16 8.02 -35.99 12.84
N SER A 17 8.21 -37.25 12.48
CA SER A 17 8.50 -38.33 13.42
C SER A 17 9.88 -38.16 14.08
N LEU A 18 10.90 -37.82 13.30
CA LEU A 18 12.25 -37.55 13.81
C LEU A 18 12.26 -36.34 14.75
N TYR A 19 11.55 -35.26 14.37
CA TYR A 19 11.36 -34.08 15.22
C TYR A 19 10.68 -34.46 16.55
N THR A 20 9.64 -35.29 16.48
CA THR A 20 8.91 -35.78 17.66
C THR A 20 9.82 -36.57 18.60
N LEU A 21 10.62 -37.49 18.06
CA LEU A 21 11.57 -38.28 18.84
C LEU A 21 12.67 -37.41 19.45
N ALA A 22 13.14 -36.39 18.73
CA ALA A 22 14.15 -35.45 19.24
C ALA A 22 13.62 -34.56 20.38
N GLN A 23 12.32 -34.28 20.42
CA GLN A 23 11.66 -33.48 21.47
C GLN A 23 11.09 -34.35 22.61
N ASN A 24 11.02 -35.67 22.45
CA ASN A 24 10.45 -36.59 23.44
C ASN A 24 11.44 -36.83 24.60
N PRO A 25 11.12 -36.42 25.85
CA PRO A 25 12.01 -36.61 26.99
C PRO A 25 12.26 -38.08 27.36
N ASN A 26 11.39 -39.00 26.92
CA ASN A 26 11.52 -40.44 27.16
C ASN A 26 12.48 -41.12 26.17
N MET A 27 13.02 -40.39 25.18
CA MET A 27 13.91 -40.92 24.16
C MET A 27 15.37 -40.89 24.66
N THR A 28 16.13 -41.96 24.42
CA THR A 28 17.54 -42.02 24.81
C THR A 28 18.41 -41.20 23.86
N HIS A 29 18.89 -40.05 24.33
CA HIS A 29 19.78 -39.20 23.53
C HIS A 29 21.26 -39.59 23.72
N LEU A 30 21.92 -39.99 22.63
CA LEU A 30 23.34 -40.37 22.66
C LEU A 30 24.31 -39.17 22.68
N LYS A 31 23.92 -38.03 22.10
CA LYS A 31 24.77 -36.83 21.94
C LYS A 31 24.22 -35.56 22.59
N ILE A 32 22.94 -35.56 22.99
CA ILE A 32 22.25 -34.37 23.51
C ILE A 32 22.15 -34.53 25.02
N SER A 33 22.89 -33.70 25.76
CA SER A 33 22.92 -33.72 27.23
C SER A 33 21.78 -32.91 27.87
N LYS A 34 21.22 -31.94 27.16
CA LYS A 34 20.04 -31.17 27.57
C LYS A 34 19.12 -30.92 26.37
N PRO A 35 17.88 -31.44 26.37
CA PRO A 35 16.94 -31.17 25.29
C PRO A 35 16.50 -29.70 25.36
N VAL A 36 16.65 -28.99 24.24
CA VAL A 36 16.15 -27.62 24.05
C VAL A 36 14.82 -27.70 23.32
N VAL A 37 13.86 -26.89 23.75
CA VAL A 37 12.57 -26.77 23.05
C VAL A 37 12.82 -26.15 21.69
N LEU A 38 12.58 -26.93 20.64
CA LEU A 38 12.73 -26.45 19.26
C LEU A 38 11.51 -25.61 18.85
N PRO A 39 11.66 -24.68 17.88
CA PRO A 39 10.52 -24.00 17.30
C PRO A 39 9.60 -25.01 16.57
N PRO A 40 8.32 -24.65 16.33
CA PRO A 40 7.39 -25.48 15.57
C PRO A 40 7.97 -25.84 14.19
N LEU A 41 7.84 -27.10 13.81
CA LEU A 41 8.26 -27.58 12.49
C LEU A 41 7.06 -27.64 11.56
N TRP A 42 7.16 -27.03 10.39
CA TRP A 42 6.18 -27.13 9.31
C TRP A 42 6.85 -27.65 8.03
N VAL A 43 6.26 -28.68 7.43
CA VAL A 43 6.79 -29.34 6.23
C VAL A 43 5.76 -29.21 5.11
N ARG A 44 6.22 -28.73 3.94
CA ARG A 44 5.42 -28.66 2.72
C ARG A 44 5.21 -30.07 2.17
N CYS A 45 3.98 -30.37 1.79
CA CYS A 45 3.60 -31.61 1.12
C CYS A 45 3.04 -31.30 -0.27
N ASP A 46 3.12 -32.26 -1.18
CA ASP A 46 2.76 -32.14 -2.60
C ASP A 46 1.30 -32.53 -2.92
N SER A 47 0.49 -32.85 -1.89
CA SER A 47 -0.92 -33.28 -2.02
C SER A 47 -1.14 -34.54 -2.86
N SER A 48 -0.11 -35.36 -3.05
CA SER A 48 -0.19 -36.63 -3.79
C SER A 48 -0.86 -37.75 -2.99
N ASP A 49 -1.01 -37.58 -1.67
CA ASP A 49 -1.71 -38.55 -0.83
C ASP A 49 -3.24 -38.48 -1.02
N PRO A 50 -3.99 -39.55 -0.71
CA PRO A 50 -5.44 -39.59 -0.91
C PRO A 50 -6.24 -38.52 -0.14
N GLU A 51 -5.66 -37.93 0.91
CA GLU A 51 -6.28 -36.82 1.65
C GLU A 51 -5.85 -35.43 1.14
N HIS A 52 -5.03 -35.36 0.09
CA HIS A 52 -4.48 -34.13 -0.50
C HIS A 52 -3.84 -33.20 0.55
N THR A 53 -2.94 -33.75 1.34
CA THR A 53 -2.21 -33.05 2.40
C THR A 53 -1.22 -32.05 1.79
N CYS A 54 -1.40 -30.77 2.10
CA CYS A 54 -0.52 -29.69 1.64
C CYS A 54 0.51 -29.26 2.70
N TRP A 55 0.23 -29.48 4.00
CA TRP A 55 1.16 -29.22 5.09
C TRP A 55 1.04 -30.22 6.24
N LEU A 56 2.19 -30.53 6.84
CA LEU A 56 2.28 -31.21 8.13
C LEU A 56 3.03 -30.32 9.12
N GLY A 57 2.48 -30.15 10.31
CA GLY A 57 3.06 -29.35 11.39
C GLY A 57 3.23 -30.15 12.68
N ALA A 58 4.27 -29.84 13.46
CA ALA A 58 4.48 -30.35 14.81
C ALA A 58 4.92 -29.21 15.74
N GLU A 59 4.17 -28.97 16.80
CA GLU A 59 4.42 -27.93 17.80
C GLU A 59 4.58 -28.54 19.20
N PRO A 60 5.67 -28.26 19.93
CA PRO A 60 5.87 -28.81 21.27
C PRO A 60 4.97 -28.12 22.31
N LEU A 61 4.27 -28.92 23.11
CA LEU A 61 3.50 -28.49 24.26
C LEU A 61 4.43 -28.34 25.47
N LYS A 62 4.35 -27.21 26.20
CA LYS A 62 5.35 -26.85 27.23
C LYS A 62 4.75 -26.49 28.59
N ASN A 63 5.03 -27.24 29.64
CA ASN A 63 4.73 -26.78 31.00
C ASN A 63 5.99 -26.15 31.63
N GLY A 64 6.09 -24.82 31.57
CA GLY A 64 7.32 -24.10 31.90
C GLY A 64 8.44 -24.42 30.90
N ASN A 65 9.61 -24.85 31.38
CA ASN A 65 10.74 -25.27 30.54
C ASN A 65 10.71 -26.77 30.15
N LYS A 66 9.65 -27.50 30.51
CA LYS A 66 9.55 -28.94 30.23
C LYS A 66 8.56 -29.21 29.09
N ILE A 67 8.97 -30.05 28.15
CA ILE A 67 8.12 -30.52 27.05
C ILE A 67 7.19 -31.60 27.62
N THR A 68 5.88 -31.40 27.46
CA THR A 68 4.83 -32.32 27.96
C THR A 68 4.11 -33.07 26.85
N GLY A 69 4.41 -32.77 25.58
CA GLY A 69 3.76 -33.38 24.44
C GLY A 69 4.02 -32.64 23.14
N ILE A 70 3.34 -33.05 22.08
CA ILE A 70 3.36 -32.41 20.77
C ILE A 70 1.94 -32.29 20.22
N SER A 71 1.64 -31.14 19.63
CA SER A 71 0.47 -30.91 18.79
C SER A 71 0.85 -31.15 17.33
N PHE A 72 0.22 -32.14 16.70
CA PHE A 72 0.33 -32.38 15.27
C PHE A 72 -0.74 -31.60 14.52
N HIS A 73 -0.35 -31.01 13.40
CA HIS A 73 -1.23 -30.27 12.51
C HIS A 73 -1.19 -30.91 11.13
N ILE A 74 -2.36 -31.16 10.55
CA ILE A 74 -2.51 -31.66 9.18
C ILE A 74 -3.38 -30.64 8.45
N VAL A 75 -2.90 -30.15 7.31
CA VAL A 75 -3.63 -29.24 6.44
C VAL A 75 -3.85 -29.94 5.10
N THR A 76 -5.10 -30.09 4.73
CA THR A 76 -5.53 -30.66 3.45
C THR A 76 -6.16 -29.58 2.58
N CYS A 77 -5.98 -29.65 1.27
CA CYS A 77 -6.56 -28.69 0.34
C CYS A 77 -7.14 -29.42 -0.87
N ASN A 78 -8.44 -29.24 -1.10
CA ASN A 78 -9.14 -29.78 -2.26
C ASN A 78 -9.70 -28.62 -3.09
N ALA A 79 -9.69 -28.75 -4.40
CA ALA A 79 -10.43 -27.84 -5.27
C ALA A 79 -11.77 -28.47 -5.62
N ASP A 80 -12.87 -27.78 -5.31
CA ASP A 80 -14.22 -28.31 -5.51
C ASP A 80 -15.15 -27.18 -5.99
N LYS A 81 -16.09 -27.52 -6.87
CA LYS A 81 -17.07 -26.61 -7.44
C LYS A 81 -18.36 -26.52 -6.62
N THR A 82 -18.68 -27.50 -5.77
CA THR A 82 -20.04 -27.62 -5.18
C THR A 82 -20.15 -28.14 -3.74
N CYS A 83 -19.10 -28.73 -3.14
CA CYS A 83 -19.23 -29.33 -1.81
C CYS A 83 -18.95 -28.35 -0.66
N PHE A 84 -19.99 -27.67 -0.17
CA PHE A 84 -19.89 -26.91 1.07
C PHE A 84 -20.12 -27.80 2.30
N ALA A 85 -19.20 -27.74 3.26
CA ALA A 85 -19.36 -28.47 4.52
C ALA A 85 -20.56 -27.94 5.32
N ASN A 86 -21.18 -28.80 6.12
CA ASN A 86 -22.16 -28.38 7.13
C ASN A 86 -21.44 -28.09 8.46
N LEU A 87 -21.72 -26.93 9.07
CA LEU A 87 -21.09 -26.49 10.31
C LEU A 87 -21.32 -27.49 11.46
N GLU A 88 -22.51 -28.08 11.55
CA GLU A 88 -22.84 -29.02 12.61
C GLU A 88 -22.06 -30.33 12.47
N ASP A 89 -21.77 -30.76 11.24
CA ASP A 89 -20.95 -31.95 11.01
C ASP A 89 -19.49 -31.69 11.33
N LEU A 90 -18.97 -30.48 11.04
CA LEU A 90 -17.63 -30.07 11.48
C LEU A 90 -17.54 -30.01 13.01
N LYS A 91 -18.56 -29.46 13.69
CA LYS A 91 -18.63 -29.45 15.16
C LYS A 91 -18.66 -30.86 15.73
N LYS A 92 -19.48 -31.77 15.18
CA LYS A 92 -19.54 -33.18 15.59
C LYS A 92 -18.20 -33.89 15.39
N ALA A 93 -17.57 -33.71 14.23
CA ALA A 93 -16.26 -34.30 13.94
C ALA A 93 -15.17 -33.79 14.89
N HIS A 94 -15.16 -32.50 15.21
CA HIS A 94 -14.25 -31.92 16.19
C HIS A 94 -14.49 -32.49 17.60
N LYS A 95 -15.76 -32.52 18.05
CA LYS A 95 -16.14 -33.11 19.35
C LYS A 95 -15.73 -34.58 19.45
N PHE A 96 -15.96 -35.35 18.40
CA PHE A 96 -15.58 -36.77 18.35
C PHE A 96 -14.06 -36.95 18.45
N ARG A 97 -13.29 -36.18 17.66
CA ARG A 97 -11.82 -36.27 17.66
C ARG A 97 -11.21 -35.92 19.01
N HIS A 98 -11.68 -34.84 19.63
CA HIS A 98 -11.06 -34.28 20.83
C HIS A 98 -11.77 -34.71 22.14
N ARG A 99 -12.84 -35.50 22.04
CA ARG A 99 -13.70 -35.91 23.16
C ARG A 99 -14.20 -34.72 23.99
N SER A 100 -14.56 -33.64 23.30
CA SER A 100 -15.00 -32.38 23.90
C SER A 100 -16.53 -32.28 23.92
N SER A 101 -17.10 -31.78 25.02
CA SER A 101 -18.54 -31.53 25.15
C SER A 101 -18.95 -30.14 24.61
N ILE A 102 -18.11 -29.13 24.89
CA ILE A 102 -18.31 -27.73 24.54
C ILE A 102 -17.32 -27.34 23.44
N VAL A 103 -17.82 -26.62 22.43
CA VAL A 103 -17.02 -26.04 21.35
C VAL A 103 -17.40 -24.57 21.21
N ALA A 104 -16.43 -23.72 20.92
CA ALA A 104 -16.67 -22.36 20.49
C ALA A 104 -16.31 -22.23 19.00
N THR A 105 -16.86 -21.21 18.36
CA THR A 105 -16.64 -20.94 16.93
C THR A 105 -16.22 -19.50 16.73
N LYS A 106 -15.26 -19.30 15.81
CA LYS A 106 -14.75 -18.00 15.40
C LYS A 106 -14.76 -17.92 13.89
N GLY A 107 -15.41 -16.90 13.35
CA GLY A 107 -15.47 -16.61 11.93
C GLY A 107 -14.39 -15.63 11.52
N PHE A 108 -13.91 -15.79 10.29
CA PHE A 108 -13.05 -14.86 9.58
C PHE A 108 -13.54 -14.75 8.14
N ALA A 109 -13.58 -13.55 7.60
CA ALA A 109 -13.85 -13.32 6.19
C ALA A 109 -12.99 -12.17 5.66
N GLN A 110 -12.45 -12.34 4.46
CA GLN A 110 -11.70 -11.33 3.74
C GLN A 110 -12.47 -10.93 2.48
N TYR A 111 -12.66 -9.63 2.30
CA TYR A 111 -13.30 -9.07 1.11
C TYR A 111 -12.35 -8.06 0.48
N GLU A 112 -12.12 -8.22 -0.82
CA GLU A 112 -11.37 -7.24 -1.61
C GLU A 112 -12.30 -6.10 -2.00
N LEU A 113 -11.92 -4.88 -1.64
CA LEU A 113 -12.71 -3.68 -1.90
C LEU A 113 -12.26 -2.99 -3.19
N ILE A 114 -10.97 -3.07 -3.50
CA ILE A 114 -10.36 -2.57 -4.72
C ILE A 114 -9.49 -3.67 -5.30
N ARG A 115 -9.90 -4.19 -6.45
CA ARG A 115 -9.20 -5.27 -7.15
C ARG A 115 -7.95 -4.74 -7.87
N SER A 116 -6.88 -5.52 -7.89
CA SER A 116 -5.79 -5.36 -8.84
C SER A 116 -6.30 -5.75 -10.24
N THR A 117 -6.53 -4.77 -11.10
CA THR A 117 -6.90 -5.04 -12.51
C THR A 117 -5.66 -4.91 -13.37
N THR A 118 -5.34 -5.93 -14.16
CA THR A 118 -4.41 -5.79 -15.29
C THR A 118 -5.00 -4.76 -16.25
N LEU A 119 -4.36 -3.60 -16.43
CA LEU A 119 -4.74 -2.71 -17.52
C LEU A 119 -4.47 -3.46 -18.83
N GLU A 120 -5.50 -3.64 -19.65
CA GLU A 120 -5.46 -4.45 -20.89
C GLU A 120 -4.39 -3.98 -21.90
N ASP A 121 -3.75 -2.81 -21.70
CA ASP A 121 -2.75 -2.24 -22.60
C ASP A 121 -1.36 -1.98 -21.96
N THR A 122 -1.11 -2.38 -20.71
CA THR A 122 0.23 -2.25 -20.08
C THR A 122 0.62 -3.50 -19.31
N VAL A 123 1.82 -4.02 -19.59
CA VAL A 123 2.41 -5.25 -19.00
C VAL A 123 2.63 -5.17 -17.48
N ALA A 124 2.36 -4.03 -16.84
CA ALA A 124 2.50 -3.87 -15.39
C ALA A 124 1.20 -4.25 -14.67
N GLU A 125 1.20 -5.41 -14.01
CA GLU A 125 0.19 -5.75 -13.01
C GLU A 125 0.38 -4.84 -11.79
N SER A 126 -0.56 -3.92 -11.54
CA SER A 126 -0.52 -3.14 -10.29
C SER A 126 -0.81 -4.06 -9.11
N GLU A 127 0.12 -4.12 -8.15
CA GLU A 127 -0.04 -4.89 -6.91
C GLU A 127 -0.87 -4.14 -5.84
N SER A 128 -1.40 -2.96 -6.18
CA SER A 128 -2.24 -2.16 -5.29
C SER A 128 -3.56 -2.87 -4.99
N ASN A 129 -3.81 -3.13 -3.71
CA ASN A 129 -4.99 -3.80 -3.21
C ASN A 129 -5.46 -3.15 -1.90
N ILE A 130 -6.77 -2.93 -1.79
CA ILE A 130 -7.42 -2.61 -0.54
C ILE A 130 -8.44 -3.69 -0.22
N TYR A 131 -8.27 -4.34 0.93
CA TYR A 131 -9.15 -5.42 1.40
C TYR A 131 -9.48 -5.25 2.88
N VAL A 132 -10.58 -5.86 3.31
CA VAL A 132 -11.02 -5.84 4.71
C VAL A 132 -11.05 -7.25 5.28
N ASP A 133 -10.44 -7.40 6.45
CA ASP A 133 -10.52 -8.61 7.27
C ASP A 133 -11.57 -8.41 8.36
N LEU A 134 -12.58 -9.28 8.40
CA LEU A 134 -13.61 -9.29 9.43
C LEU A 134 -13.47 -10.55 10.29
N THR A 135 -13.48 -10.38 11.61
CA THR A 135 -13.50 -11.49 12.57
C THR A 135 -14.65 -11.36 13.55
N TRP A 136 -15.31 -12.47 13.85
CA TRP A 136 -16.40 -12.49 14.83
C TRP A 136 -16.44 -13.82 15.58
N ASN A 137 -17.07 -13.80 16.75
CA ASN A 137 -17.32 -15.01 17.53
C ASN A 137 -18.74 -15.49 17.27
N ILE A 138 -18.99 -16.78 17.53
CA ILE A 138 -20.31 -17.41 17.39
C ILE A 138 -20.74 -17.40 15.91
N VAL A 139 -20.25 -18.41 15.19
CA VAL A 139 -20.67 -18.72 13.83
C VAL A 139 -21.87 -19.68 13.88
N ASP A 140 -22.96 -19.27 13.24
CA ASP A 140 -24.22 -20.00 13.12
C ASP A 140 -24.28 -20.83 11.83
N LYS A 141 -23.77 -20.29 10.72
CA LYS A 141 -23.80 -20.93 9.40
C LYS A 141 -22.49 -20.71 8.65
N ILE A 142 -22.08 -21.73 7.89
CA ILE A 142 -20.99 -21.60 6.92
C ILE A 142 -21.38 -20.59 5.83
N LEU A 143 -20.43 -19.72 5.47
CA LEU A 143 -20.63 -18.59 4.56
C LEU A 143 -21.69 -17.59 5.04
N GLN A 144 -21.93 -17.50 6.36
CA GLN A 144 -22.72 -16.38 6.87
C GLN A 144 -22.01 -15.06 6.62
N THR A 145 -22.80 -14.04 6.31
CA THR A 145 -22.33 -12.66 6.25
C THR A 145 -21.85 -12.23 7.64
N PRO A 146 -20.68 -11.57 7.76
CA PRO A 146 -20.18 -11.08 9.03
C PRO A 146 -21.18 -10.13 9.71
N PRO A 147 -21.46 -10.28 11.01
CA PRO A 147 -22.35 -9.38 11.73
C PRO A 147 -21.72 -7.98 11.90
N LEU A 148 -22.54 -6.96 12.17
CA LEU A 148 -22.05 -5.59 12.42
C LEU A 148 -21.24 -5.46 13.73
N THR A 149 -21.32 -6.46 14.60
CA THR A 149 -20.51 -6.59 15.83
C THR A 149 -19.13 -7.20 15.59
N ALA A 150 -18.82 -7.60 14.36
CA ALA A 150 -17.50 -8.10 13.99
C ALA A 150 -16.41 -7.04 14.24
N VAL A 151 -15.18 -7.51 14.45
CA VAL A 151 -13.98 -6.67 14.41
C VAL A 151 -13.51 -6.61 12.96
N ALA A 152 -13.50 -5.41 12.37
CA ALA A 152 -13.03 -5.20 11.01
C ALA A 152 -11.70 -4.45 10.99
N THR A 153 -10.77 -4.93 10.17
CA THR A 153 -9.48 -4.27 9.91
C THR A 153 -9.36 -4.05 8.42
N LEU A 154 -9.24 -2.79 8.01
CA LEU A 154 -8.94 -2.43 6.63
C LEU A 154 -7.44 -2.54 6.41
N ASN A 155 -7.03 -3.27 5.39
CA ASN A 155 -5.65 -3.45 4.98
C ASN A 155 -5.44 -2.73 3.64
N ILE A 156 -4.47 -1.83 3.60
CA ILE A 156 -4.23 -0.96 2.46
C ILE A 156 -2.78 -1.15 2.01
N ARG A 157 -2.61 -1.64 0.78
CA ARG A 157 -1.32 -1.72 0.09
C ARG A 157 -1.49 -1.02 -1.24
N LEU A 158 -0.76 0.07 -1.45
CA LEU A 158 -0.76 0.80 -2.72
C LEU A 158 0.66 0.95 -3.22
N GLU A 159 0.85 0.74 -4.51
CA GLU A 159 2.05 1.12 -5.25
C GLU A 159 2.04 2.63 -5.49
N SER A 160 3.20 3.28 -5.40
CA SER A 160 3.24 4.73 -5.63
C SER A 160 3.20 5.02 -7.12
N GLY A 161 2.33 5.94 -7.53
CA GLY A 161 2.17 6.26 -8.96
C GLY A 161 1.31 5.27 -9.73
N ASP A 162 0.48 4.48 -9.05
CA ASP A 162 -0.53 3.65 -9.72
C ASP A 162 -1.37 4.52 -10.68
N PRO A 163 -1.47 4.20 -11.98
CA PRO A 163 -2.25 4.98 -12.94
C PRO A 163 -3.74 5.13 -12.57
N ARG A 164 -4.27 4.24 -11.73
CA ARG A 164 -5.64 4.29 -11.21
C ARG A 164 -5.79 5.23 -10.01
N SER A 165 -4.67 5.71 -9.46
CA SER A 165 -4.63 6.67 -8.37
C SER A 165 -5.39 7.94 -8.78
N PRO A 166 -6.35 8.43 -7.98
CA PRO A 166 -7.07 9.66 -8.29
C PRO A 166 -6.16 10.90 -8.35
N VAL A 167 -4.93 10.81 -7.83
CA VAL A 167 -3.91 11.86 -7.83
C VAL A 167 -2.71 11.55 -8.73
N PHE A 168 -2.87 10.65 -9.71
CA PHE A 168 -1.81 10.27 -10.65
C PHE A 168 -1.19 11.47 -11.41
N HIS A 169 -1.95 12.55 -11.63
CA HIS A 169 -1.41 13.76 -12.25
C HIS A 169 -0.33 14.45 -11.37
N LEU A 170 -0.47 14.42 -10.04
CA LEU A 170 0.54 14.91 -9.10
C LEU A 170 1.77 13.99 -9.08
N HIS A 171 1.56 12.69 -9.32
CA HIS A 171 2.67 11.75 -9.46
C HIS A 171 3.54 12.09 -10.67
N LYS A 172 2.93 12.41 -11.83
CA LYS A 172 3.68 12.84 -13.02
C LYS A 172 4.53 14.09 -12.76
N GLU A 173 4.00 15.02 -11.98
CA GLU A 173 4.75 16.20 -11.56
C GLU A 173 5.92 15.84 -10.63
N LEU A 174 5.71 14.90 -9.70
CA LEU A 174 6.75 14.38 -8.82
C LEU A 174 7.85 13.64 -9.59
N LEU A 175 7.52 12.88 -10.65
CA LEU A 175 8.50 12.20 -11.49
C LEU A 175 9.48 13.20 -12.13
N PHE A 176 8.98 14.33 -12.62
CA PHE A 176 9.84 15.40 -13.16
C PHE A 176 10.79 15.95 -12.07
N LEU A 177 10.29 16.12 -10.85
CA LEU A 177 11.10 16.54 -9.70
C LEU A 177 12.21 15.52 -9.34
N LEU A 178 11.88 14.22 -9.38
CA LEU A 178 12.82 13.12 -9.15
C LEU A 178 13.93 13.09 -10.21
N VAL A 179 13.57 13.30 -11.48
CA VAL A 179 14.54 13.41 -12.59
C VAL A 179 15.52 14.56 -12.35
N LEU A 180 15.04 15.73 -11.94
CA LEU A 180 15.92 16.86 -11.61
C LEU A 180 16.83 16.57 -10.40
N ALA A 181 16.31 15.89 -9.38
CA ALA A 181 17.07 15.52 -8.18
C ALA A 181 18.17 14.50 -8.48
N GLU A 182 17.89 13.50 -9.32
CA GLU A 182 18.90 12.54 -9.76
C GLU A 182 19.93 13.22 -10.67
N GLY A 183 19.50 14.09 -11.59
CA GLY A 183 20.40 14.88 -12.42
C GLY A 183 21.34 15.78 -11.62
N LEU A 184 20.86 16.36 -10.52
CA LEU A 184 21.70 17.13 -9.58
C LEU A 184 22.75 16.25 -8.88
N LYS A 185 22.42 14.98 -8.62
CA LYS A 185 23.30 14.02 -7.92
C LYS A 185 24.32 13.36 -8.85
N THR A 186 23.93 12.98 -10.06
CA THR A 186 24.76 12.26 -11.02
C THR A 186 25.46 13.17 -12.02
N GLY A 187 24.96 14.40 -12.20
CA GLY A 187 25.38 15.32 -13.25
C GLY A 187 24.80 15.00 -14.64
N VAL A 188 23.96 13.96 -14.75
CA VAL A 188 23.31 13.55 -16.00
C VAL A 188 21.80 13.50 -15.78
N THR A 189 21.07 14.29 -16.56
CA THR A 189 19.60 14.37 -16.50
C THR A 189 18.99 13.67 -17.69
N ASP A 190 18.18 12.65 -17.44
CA ASP A 190 17.35 11.99 -18.45
C ASP A 190 16.07 12.81 -18.65
N TRP A 191 16.09 13.73 -19.62
CA TRP A 191 15.00 14.67 -19.85
C TRP A 191 13.72 13.96 -20.33
N PRO A 192 12.57 14.21 -19.68
CA PRO A 192 11.29 13.63 -20.13
C PRO A 192 10.83 14.22 -21.45
N GLU A 193 9.95 13.50 -22.15
CA GLU A 193 9.31 14.01 -23.36
C GLU A 193 8.40 15.22 -23.05
N PRO A 194 8.47 16.30 -23.85
CA PRO A 194 7.56 17.43 -23.73
C PRO A 194 6.08 17.03 -23.78
N LEU A 195 5.30 17.59 -22.87
CA LEU A 195 3.83 17.41 -22.83
C LEU A 195 3.10 18.38 -23.77
N VAL A 196 3.78 19.40 -24.28
CA VAL A 196 3.24 20.45 -25.13
C VAL A 196 4.21 20.70 -26.30
N ALA A 197 3.67 21.10 -27.46
CA ALA A 197 4.45 21.39 -28.66
C ALA A 197 5.26 22.69 -28.57
N GLU A 198 4.80 23.66 -27.77
CA GLU A 198 5.46 24.93 -27.51
C GLU A 198 6.75 24.71 -26.71
N SER A 199 7.81 25.42 -27.10
CA SER A 199 9.09 25.33 -26.39
C SER A 199 9.01 25.98 -25.01
N ALA A 200 9.86 25.54 -24.08
CA ALA A 200 9.94 26.13 -22.74
C ALA A 200 10.23 27.64 -22.78
N VAL A 201 11.05 28.06 -23.75
CA VAL A 201 11.43 29.46 -23.96
C VAL A 201 10.23 30.30 -24.40
N GLU A 202 9.37 29.78 -25.29
CA GLU A 202 8.15 30.47 -25.72
C GLU A 202 7.16 30.63 -24.57
N LEU A 203 6.95 29.56 -23.79
CA LEU A 203 6.06 29.58 -22.62
C LEU A 203 6.54 30.56 -21.53
N VAL A 204 7.84 30.68 -21.33
CA VAL A 204 8.41 31.66 -20.40
C VAL A 204 8.30 33.09 -20.96
N LYS A 205 8.51 33.29 -22.26
CA LYS A 205 8.29 34.62 -22.89
C LYS A 205 6.84 35.07 -22.79
N GLU A 206 5.90 34.16 -23.01
CA GLU A 206 4.46 34.42 -22.82
C GLU A 206 4.19 34.86 -21.38
N LEU A 207 4.68 34.12 -20.39
CA LEU A 207 4.53 34.46 -18.97
C LEU A 207 5.11 35.85 -18.62
N LEU A 208 6.30 36.16 -19.15
CA LEU A 208 6.93 37.47 -18.95
C LEU A 208 6.13 38.60 -19.62
N ASN A 209 5.63 38.38 -20.84
CA ASN A 209 4.83 39.36 -21.56
C ASN A 209 3.49 39.63 -20.84
N ASP A 210 2.84 38.61 -20.30
CA ASP A 210 1.62 38.76 -19.52
C ASP A 210 1.84 39.62 -18.27
N LEU A 211 3.00 39.47 -17.61
CA LEU A 211 3.38 40.31 -16.48
C LEU A 211 3.68 41.74 -16.89
N LYS A 212 4.39 41.95 -18.00
CA LYS A 212 4.66 43.30 -18.55
C LYS A 212 3.35 44.01 -18.89
N ASN A 213 2.44 43.34 -19.58
CA ASN A 213 1.13 43.89 -19.94
C ASN A 213 0.30 44.27 -18.70
N LYS A 214 0.38 43.50 -17.61
CA LYS A 214 -0.27 43.83 -16.33
C LYS A 214 0.40 45.00 -15.60
N LEU A 215 1.68 45.24 -15.83
CA LEU A 215 2.43 46.37 -15.28
C LEU A 215 2.13 47.67 -16.04
N ASP A 216 2.04 47.59 -17.37
CA ASP A 216 1.75 48.73 -18.26
C ASP A 216 0.26 49.14 -18.24
N GLY A 217 -0.66 48.23 -17.92
CA GLY A 217 -2.09 48.47 -17.80
C GLY A 217 -2.56 48.74 -16.36
N PHE A 218 -2.61 49.99 -15.92
CA PHE A 218 -3.03 50.37 -14.56
C PHE A 218 -4.56 50.20 -14.34
N ASN A 219 -4.95 49.24 -13.47
CA ASN A 219 -6.27 48.95 -12.84
C ASN A 219 -7.42 48.53 -13.80
N THR A 220 -8.21 47.46 -13.60
CA THR A 220 -8.98 47.04 -12.42
C THR A 220 -9.37 45.55 -12.53
N SER A 221 -9.03 44.72 -11.56
CA SER A 221 -9.96 43.68 -11.11
C SER A 221 -10.01 43.73 -9.59
N VAL A 222 -11.15 44.19 -9.08
CA VAL A 222 -11.51 44.04 -7.68
C VAL A 222 -11.58 42.54 -7.43
N HIS A 223 -10.61 41.98 -6.71
CA HIS A 223 -10.79 40.70 -6.06
C HIS A 223 -12.01 40.82 -5.15
N LYS A 224 -13.12 40.20 -5.56
CA LYS A 224 -14.20 39.88 -4.64
C LYS A 224 -13.63 38.83 -3.68
N ASN A 225 -13.18 39.30 -2.51
CA ASN A 225 -12.99 38.43 -1.37
C ASN A 225 -14.38 37.98 -0.94
N ASP A 226 -14.80 36.82 -1.42
CA ASP A 226 -15.83 36.07 -0.73
C ASP A 226 -15.22 35.67 0.62
N ALA A 227 -15.74 36.28 1.68
CA ALA A 227 -15.41 35.94 3.05
C ALA A 227 -15.83 34.48 3.27
N GLU A 228 -14.88 33.56 3.15
CA GLU A 228 -15.08 32.17 3.56
C GLU A 228 -15.43 32.16 5.04
N LYS A 229 -16.68 31.79 5.33
CA LYS A 229 -17.09 31.41 6.66
C LYS A 229 -16.18 30.28 7.10
N VAL A 230 -15.45 30.49 8.20
CA VAL A 230 -14.67 29.47 8.91
C VAL A 230 -15.55 28.23 9.08
N GLN A 231 -15.31 27.24 8.21
CA GLN A 231 -16.02 25.97 8.20
C GLN A 231 -15.21 25.00 9.05
N CYS A 232 -15.91 24.24 9.89
CA CYS A 232 -15.36 23.26 10.81
C CYS A 232 -14.23 22.42 10.17
N ASP A 233 -13.14 22.18 10.91
CA ASP A 233 -11.86 21.62 10.42
C ASP A 233 -12.01 20.38 9.51
N SER A 234 -13.03 19.54 9.73
CA SER A 234 -13.30 18.37 8.88
C SER A 234 -13.87 18.71 7.50
N ALA A 235 -14.71 19.74 7.39
CA ALA A 235 -15.31 20.15 6.11
C ALA A 235 -14.28 20.84 5.22
N ALA A 236 -13.34 21.57 5.82
CA ALA A 236 -12.22 22.19 5.13
C ALA A 236 -11.31 21.16 4.45
N VAL A 237 -11.04 20.03 5.09
CA VAL A 237 -10.24 18.95 4.46
C VAL A 237 -10.99 18.23 3.37
N ASP A 238 -12.28 17.93 3.58
CA ASP A 238 -13.08 17.29 2.55
C ASP A 238 -13.20 18.20 1.31
N SER A 239 -13.17 19.54 1.47
CA SER A 239 -13.01 20.48 0.36
C SER A 239 -11.59 20.53 -0.20
N SER A 240 -10.54 20.45 0.63
CA SER A 240 -9.14 20.41 0.17
C SER A 240 -8.84 19.15 -0.65
N ILE A 241 -9.39 18.00 -0.26
CA ILE A 241 -9.26 16.75 -1.02
C ILE A 241 -10.00 16.87 -2.36
N LYS A 242 -11.08 17.64 -2.43
CA LYS A 242 -11.75 17.93 -3.70
C LYS A 242 -10.97 18.92 -4.55
N SER A 243 -10.32 19.91 -3.93
CA SER A 243 -9.48 20.86 -4.66
C SER A 243 -8.20 20.22 -5.20
N LEU A 244 -7.74 19.10 -4.64
CA LEU A 244 -6.63 18.31 -5.22
C LEU A 244 -6.89 17.81 -6.64
N PHE A 245 -8.14 17.73 -7.06
CA PHE A 245 -8.50 17.40 -8.45
C PHE A 245 -8.40 18.63 -9.38
N SER A 246 -7.95 19.78 -8.88
CA SER A 246 -7.81 21.02 -9.63
C SER A 246 -6.49 21.71 -9.26
N GLU A 247 -5.90 22.45 -10.19
CA GLU A 247 -4.69 23.21 -9.88
C GLU A 247 -5.01 24.32 -8.87
N ARG A 248 -4.09 24.54 -7.92
CA ARG A 248 -4.20 25.61 -6.93
C ARG A 248 -4.30 26.95 -7.67
N GLY A 249 -5.32 27.76 -7.38
CA GLY A 249 -5.61 28.98 -8.15
C GLY A 249 -4.74 30.20 -7.79
N ASP A 250 -4.04 30.15 -6.67
CA ASP A 250 -3.27 31.25 -6.07
C ASP A 250 -1.76 31.09 -6.30
N LEU A 251 -1.32 30.54 -7.44
CA LEU A 251 0.10 30.35 -7.74
C LEU A 251 0.85 31.68 -7.85
N ASP A 252 1.99 31.80 -7.17
CA ASP A 252 2.92 32.90 -7.38
C ASP A 252 3.72 32.75 -8.69
N PHE A 253 4.55 33.74 -9.00
CA PHE A 253 5.34 33.72 -10.23
C PHE A 253 6.25 32.51 -10.36
N ALA A 254 6.93 32.09 -9.28
CA ALA A 254 7.84 30.96 -9.33
C ALA A 254 7.06 29.65 -9.56
N GLU A 255 5.90 29.52 -8.94
CA GLU A 255 5.02 28.36 -9.12
C GLU A 255 4.41 28.29 -10.52
N GLN A 256 4.01 29.43 -11.09
CA GLN A 256 3.56 29.51 -12.49
C GLN A 256 4.69 29.15 -13.47
N LEU A 257 5.90 29.63 -13.19
CA LEU A 257 7.10 29.30 -13.97
C LEU A 257 7.35 27.79 -13.98
N TRP A 258 7.26 27.13 -12.82
CA TRP A 258 7.37 25.68 -12.73
C TRP A 258 6.31 24.96 -13.57
N CYS A 259 5.03 25.37 -13.46
CA CYS A 259 3.95 24.77 -14.24
C CYS A 259 4.18 24.87 -15.76
N LYS A 260 4.76 25.98 -16.23
CA LYS A 260 5.10 26.18 -17.64
C LYS A 260 6.33 25.36 -18.06
N MET A 261 7.41 25.42 -17.29
CA MET A 261 8.69 24.76 -17.61
C MET A 261 8.59 23.23 -17.54
N ARG A 262 7.93 22.64 -16.52
CA ARG A 262 7.81 21.19 -16.38
C ARG A 262 7.13 20.49 -17.56
N ARG A 263 6.37 21.23 -18.36
CA ARG A 263 5.58 20.71 -19.49
C ARG A 263 6.35 20.69 -20.80
N SER A 264 7.50 21.35 -20.88
CA SER A 264 8.14 21.70 -22.16
C SER A 264 9.66 21.61 -22.14
N VAL A 265 10.30 21.69 -20.97
CA VAL A 265 11.75 21.53 -20.84
C VAL A 265 12.15 20.11 -21.26
N ALA A 266 13.03 20.01 -22.25
CA ALA A 266 13.59 18.75 -22.75
C ALA A 266 15.12 18.74 -22.76
N SER A 267 15.77 19.82 -22.33
CA SER A 267 17.22 19.92 -22.32
C SER A 267 17.75 20.87 -21.23
N TYR A 268 19.03 20.71 -20.90
CA TYR A 268 19.75 21.66 -20.03
C TYR A 268 19.78 23.07 -20.64
N GLN A 269 19.85 23.16 -21.97
CA GLN A 269 19.91 24.44 -22.68
C GLN A 269 18.60 25.23 -22.52
N ASP A 270 17.45 24.54 -22.52
CA ASP A 270 16.16 25.18 -22.25
C ASP A 270 16.16 25.87 -20.88
N LEU A 271 16.72 25.23 -19.85
CA LEU A 271 16.83 25.83 -18.52
C LEU A 271 17.69 27.10 -18.54
N VAL A 272 18.86 27.03 -19.17
CA VAL A 272 19.78 28.17 -19.27
C VAL A 272 19.10 29.34 -19.99
N GLU A 273 18.42 29.08 -21.11
CA GLU A 273 17.75 30.12 -21.88
C GLU A 273 16.57 30.73 -21.12
N CYS A 274 15.70 29.90 -20.53
CA CYS A 274 14.57 30.35 -19.71
C CYS A 274 15.04 31.22 -18.54
N PHE A 275 16.02 30.75 -17.75
CA PHE A 275 16.53 31.54 -16.62
C PHE A 275 17.30 32.78 -17.05
N THR A 276 18.01 32.75 -18.18
CA THR A 276 18.68 33.94 -18.73
C THR A 276 17.65 35.02 -19.08
N LEU A 277 16.53 34.65 -19.69
CA LEU A 277 15.46 35.60 -20.01
C LEU A 277 14.86 36.23 -18.75
N ILE A 278 14.57 35.42 -17.74
CA ILE A 278 13.98 35.89 -16.48
C ILE A 278 14.95 36.82 -15.74
N ILE A 279 16.22 36.41 -15.62
CA ILE A 279 17.27 37.21 -14.97
C ILE A 279 17.43 38.55 -15.67
N LYS A 280 17.50 38.57 -17.01
CA LYS A 280 17.59 39.82 -17.77
C LYS A 280 16.37 40.70 -17.55
N SER A 281 15.15 40.16 -17.58
CA SER A 281 13.95 40.97 -17.35
C SER A 281 13.86 41.53 -15.92
N LEU A 282 14.42 40.83 -14.93
CA LEU A 282 14.55 41.34 -13.55
C LEU A 282 15.65 42.41 -13.41
N GLU A 283 16.80 42.23 -14.07
CA GLU A 283 17.92 43.19 -14.04
C GLU A 283 17.58 44.53 -14.70
N HIS A 284 16.74 44.50 -15.74
CA HIS A 284 16.29 45.70 -16.46
C HIS A 284 15.00 46.31 -15.88
N ASP A 285 14.54 45.84 -14.71
CA ASP A 285 13.30 46.25 -14.04
C ASP A 285 12.05 46.20 -14.96
N GLU A 286 12.04 45.30 -15.96
CA GLU A 286 10.93 45.17 -16.90
C GLU A 286 9.71 44.48 -16.25
N ILE A 287 9.92 43.73 -15.17
CA ILE A 287 8.89 42.98 -14.45
C ILE A 287 9.07 43.13 -12.93
N GLN A 288 7.96 43.10 -12.19
CA GLN A 288 7.95 43.04 -10.72
C GLN A 288 7.05 41.88 -10.25
N PRO A 289 7.52 40.62 -10.39
CA PRO A 289 6.69 39.44 -10.18
C PRO A 289 6.43 39.17 -8.70
N TRP A 290 5.19 38.99 -8.28
CA TRP A 290 4.87 38.68 -6.88
C TRP A 290 5.27 37.24 -6.48
N ILE A 291 5.77 37.06 -5.26
CA ILE A 291 6.18 35.78 -4.67
C ILE A 291 5.56 35.58 -3.27
N HIS A 292 5.24 34.34 -2.91
CA HIS A 292 4.80 34.03 -1.55
C HIS A 292 5.91 34.23 -0.50
N GLN A 293 5.50 34.57 0.72
CA GLN A 293 6.43 34.63 1.86
C GLN A 293 6.93 33.24 2.25
N GLY A 294 8.21 33.14 2.63
CA GLY A 294 8.80 31.93 3.17
C GLY A 294 9.54 31.03 2.17
N SER A 295 9.52 31.36 0.87
CA SER A 295 10.37 30.71 -0.12
C SER A 295 11.85 31.06 0.09
N SER A 296 12.71 30.04 0.04
CA SER A 296 14.17 30.18 0.20
C SER A 296 14.96 29.88 -1.07
N SER A 297 14.26 29.65 -2.19
CA SER A 297 14.86 29.33 -3.49
C SER A 297 15.75 30.46 -4.00
N LEU A 298 16.74 30.13 -4.81
CA LEU A 298 17.65 31.09 -5.42
C LEU A 298 16.90 32.13 -6.26
N LEU A 299 15.88 31.71 -7.03
CA LEU A 299 15.05 32.63 -7.81
C LEU A 299 14.26 33.59 -6.91
N SER A 300 13.70 33.12 -5.79
CA SER A 300 12.97 34.00 -4.88
C SER A 300 13.89 35.08 -4.27
N LYS A 301 15.15 34.74 -3.96
CA LYS A 301 16.16 35.69 -3.48
C LYS A 301 16.50 36.73 -4.54
N LEU A 302 16.67 36.32 -5.80
CA LEU A 302 16.92 37.23 -6.92
C LEU A 302 15.76 38.23 -7.12
N ILE A 303 14.52 37.75 -7.09
CA ILE A 303 13.33 38.62 -7.22
C ILE A 303 13.30 39.65 -6.09
N GLN A 304 13.57 39.23 -4.84
CA GLN A 304 13.64 40.15 -3.70
C GLN A 304 14.78 41.17 -3.81
N GLN A 305 15.91 40.78 -4.39
CA GLN A 305 17.06 41.66 -4.64
C GLN A 305 16.79 42.67 -5.75
N SER A 306 16.10 42.26 -6.82
CA SER A 306 15.67 43.14 -7.92
C SER A 306 14.83 44.30 -7.38
N TYR A 307 13.87 44.05 -6.48
CA TYR A 307 13.10 45.13 -5.83
C TYR A 307 13.95 46.14 -5.06
N ARG A 308 15.16 45.77 -4.64
CA ARG A 308 16.11 46.63 -3.91
C ARG A 308 17.12 47.31 -4.84
N GLY A 309 17.07 47.04 -6.15
CA GLY A 309 17.96 47.60 -7.16
C GLY A 309 19.40 47.08 -7.11
N ALA A 310 19.66 45.96 -6.41
CA ALA A 310 20.99 45.39 -6.25
C ALA A 310 20.94 43.87 -6.38
N MET A 311 20.88 43.39 -7.62
CA MET A 311 20.82 41.97 -7.95
C MET A 311 22.22 41.38 -8.08
N GLU A 312 22.45 40.22 -7.47
CA GLU A 312 23.73 39.52 -7.55
C GLU A 312 23.90 38.87 -8.94
N ALA A 313 25.10 38.97 -9.52
CA ALA A 313 25.40 38.33 -10.79
C ALA A 313 25.53 36.81 -10.59
N ILE A 314 24.61 36.04 -11.17
CA ILE A 314 24.61 34.58 -11.07
C ILE A 314 25.14 33.96 -12.35
N SER A 315 26.05 33.00 -12.20
CA SER A 315 26.49 32.15 -13.31
C SER A 315 25.55 30.97 -13.51
N LEU A 316 24.86 30.91 -14.65
CA LEU A 316 24.02 29.78 -15.09
C LEU A 316 24.88 28.63 -15.67
N SER A 317 25.94 28.25 -14.95
CA SER A 317 26.85 27.15 -15.33
C SER A 317 26.77 25.98 -14.34
N GLY A 318 27.23 24.82 -14.78
CA GLY A 318 27.23 23.60 -13.95
C GLY A 318 25.82 23.14 -13.61
N VAL A 319 25.56 22.85 -12.33
CA VAL A 319 24.26 22.33 -11.86
C VAL A 319 23.27 23.43 -11.45
N THR A 320 23.68 24.70 -11.50
CA THR A 320 22.88 25.83 -10.99
C THR A 320 21.49 25.92 -11.64
N PRO A 321 21.31 25.80 -12.98
CA PRO A 321 19.96 25.86 -13.57
C PRO A 321 19.05 24.71 -13.11
N ILE A 322 19.61 23.50 -12.94
CA ILE A 322 18.87 22.34 -12.44
C ILE A 322 18.44 22.59 -10.99
N GLN A 323 19.37 23.07 -10.16
CA GLN A 323 19.09 23.41 -8.77
C GLN A 323 17.98 24.47 -8.65
N MET A 324 18.04 25.54 -9.46
CA MET A 324 17.01 26.58 -9.47
C MET A 324 15.63 26.01 -9.76
N LEU A 325 15.49 25.18 -10.80
CA LEU A 325 14.20 24.60 -11.14
C LEU A 325 13.72 23.59 -10.08
N LEU A 326 14.63 22.79 -9.53
CA LEU A 326 14.35 21.83 -8.47
C LEU A 326 13.83 22.52 -7.19
N GLU A 327 14.45 23.62 -6.77
CA GLU A 327 14.02 24.40 -5.61
C GLU A 327 12.61 24.98 -5.79
N ILE A 328 12.31 25.50 -6.99
CA ILE A 328 10.98 26.04 -7.31
C ILE A 328 9.93 24.93 -7.26
N GLY A 329 10.22 23.77 -7.88
CA GLY A 329 9.31 22.62 -7.86
C GLY A 329 9.07 22.09 -6.45
N LEU A 330 10.11 22.03 -5.61
CA LEU A 330 9.99 21.66 -4.20
C LEU A 330 9.09 22.62 -3.42
N ASP A 331 9.28 23.92 -3.58
CA ASP A 331 8.47 24.93 -2.89
C ASP A 331 6.99 24.83 -3.28
N LYS A 332 6.69 24.67 -4.58
CA LYS A 332 5.32 24.45 -5.06
C LYS A 332 4.73 23.18 -4.46
N MET A 333 5.39 22.04 -4.66
CA MET A 333 4.89 20.74 -4.25
C MET A 333 4.64 20.68 -2.75
N LYS A 334 5.55 21.23 -1.93
CA LYS A 334 5.36 21.34 -0.48
C LYS A 334 4.06 22.07 -0.12
N LYS A 335 3.78 23.21 -0.75
CA LYS A 335 2.55 23.98 -0.50
C LYS A 335 1.31 23.21 -0.95
N ASP A 336 1.38 22.57 -2.11
CA ASP A 336 0.29 21.76 -2.64
C ASP A 336 -0.06 20.61 -1.70
N TYR A 337 0.92 19.83 -1.24
CA TYR A 337 0.67 18.76 -0.29
C TYR A 337 0.22 19.27 1.08
N VAL A 338 0.83 20.34 1.62
CA VAL A 338 0.46 20.89 2.93
C VAL A 338 -1.00 21.33 2.98
N SER A 339 -1.54 21.82 1.86
CA SER A 339 -2.97 22.20 1.78
C SER A 339 -3.94 21.04 2.06
N CYS A 340 -3.46 19.79 1.95
CA CYS A 340 -4.27 18.57 2.04
C CYS A 340 -4.29 17.94 3.44
N PHE A 341 -3.31 18.24 4.29
CA PHE A 341 -3.15 17.60 5.59
C PHE A 341 -3.48 18.59 6.72
N ILE A 342 -4.36 18.18 7.66
CA ILE A 342 -4.56 18.97 8.90
C ILE A 342 -3.33 18.78 9.79
N GLY A 343 -2.66 19.90 10.08
CA GLY A 343 -1.44 19.93 10.88
C GLY A 343 -0.21 19.80 9.99
N LYS A 344 0.71 20.76 10.13
CA LYS A 344 1.93 20.80 9.32
C LYS A 344 2.77 19.54 9.59
N PRO A 345 3.01 18.68 8.57
CA PRO A 345 3.84 17.52 8.76
C PRO A 345 5.32 17.95 8.69
N ASP A 346 5.80 18.66 9.73
CA ASP A 346 7.07 19.41 9.75
C ASP A 346 8.28 18.62 9.24
N TYR A 347 8.34 17.32 9.57
CA TYR A 347 9.37 16.42 9.09
C TYR A 347 9.48 16.40 7.55
N PHE A 348 8.35 16.35 6.85
CA PHE A 348 8.29 16.19 5.41
C PHE A 348 8.54 17.50 4.65
N ILE A 349 8.31 18.64 5.31
CA ILE A 349 8.42 19.98 4.70
C ILE A 349 9.76 20.66 5.03
N SER A 350 10.51 20.12 6.00
CA SER A 350 11.79 20.69 6.45
C SER A 350 12.75 20.98 5.30
N THR A 351 13.30 22.20 5.30
CA THR A 351 14.36 22.66 4.38
C THR A 351 15.76 22.49 4.96
N SER A 352 15.89 21.91 6.17
CA SER A 352 17.17 21.75 6.87
C SER A 352 18.06 20.62 6.33
N VAL A 353 17.61 19.92 5.28
CA VAL A 353 18.26 18.76 4.69
C VAL A 353 18.54 19.02 3.21
N GLU A 354 19.40 18.21 2.60
CA GLU A 354 19.76 18.33 1.18
C GLU A 354 18.54 18.20 0.27
N LEU A 355 18.58 18.84 -0.92
CA LEU A 355 17.45 18.89 -1.85
C LEU A 355 16.96 17.50 -2.25
N GLN A 356 17.88 16.55 -2.45
CA GLN A 356 17.54 15.16 -2.77
C GLN A 356 16.72 14.52 -1.66
N GLU A 357 17.13 14.69 -0.39
CA GLU A 357 16.36 14.18 0.75
C GLU A 357 15.00 14.90 0.87
N GLN A 358 14.93 16.20 0.56
CA GLN A 358 13.64 16.90 0.49
C GLN A 358 12.71 16.28 -0.56
N VAL A 359 13.22 15.89 -1.74
CA VAL A 359 12.42 15.21 -2.77
C VAL A 359 11.94 13.84 -2.29
N HIS A 360 12.79 13.03 -1.66
CA HIS A 360 12.38 11.73 -1.12
C HIS A 360 11.31 11.86 -0.03
N ARG A 361 11.36 12.93 0.77
CA ARG A 361 10.30 13.23 1.75
C ARG A 361 8.99 13.63 1.09
N ILE A 362 9.04 14.40 0.01
CA ILE A 362 7.86 14.72 -0.79
C ILE A 362 7.30 13.47 -1.48
N GLN A 363 8.14 12.55 -1.93
CA GLN A 363 7.69 11.26 -2.46
C GLN A 363 6.94 10.43 -1.42
N LYS A 364 7.45 10.37 -0.18
CA LYS A 364 6.71 9.75 0.94
C LYS A 364 5.37 10.45 1.19
N LEU A 365 5.36 11.77 1.18
CA LEU A 365 4.14 12.57 1.39
C LEU A 365 3.11 12.35 0.28
N HIS A 366 3.57 12.20 -0.97
CA HIS A 366 2.74 11.84 -2.11
C HIS A 366 2.11 10.46 -1.93
N HIS A 367 2.90 9.44 -1.59
CA HIS A 367 2.35 8.09 -1.38
C HIS A 367 1.35 8.04 -0.23
N MET A 368 1.58 8.81 0.84
CA MET A 368 0.59 9.01 1.89
C MET A 368 -0.71 9.62 1.35
N LEU A 369 -0.60 10.61 0.47
CA LEU A 369 -1.76 11.23 -0.16
C LEU A 369 -2.52 10.23 -1.02
N GLU A 370 -1.83 9.41 -1.82
CA GLU A 370 -2.44 8.34 -2.63
C GLU A 370 -3.27 7.38 -1.77
N ILE A 371 -2.73 6.96 -0.63
CA ILE A 371 -3.41 6.12 0.37
C ILE A 371 -4.70 6.78 0.87
N LEU A 372 -4.62 8.04 1.31
CA LEU A 372 -5.77 8.73 1.88
C LEU A 372 -6.85 9.01 0.84
N VAL A 373 -6.46 9.55 -0.33
CA VAL A 373 -7.40 9.89 -1.40
C VAL A 373 -8.04 8.63 -1.97
N SER A 374 -7.31 7.51 -2.08
CA SER A 374 -7.91 6.23 -2.51
C SER A 374 -9.00 5.77 -1.55
N CYS A 375 -8.78 5.88 -0.23
CA CYS A 375 -9.80 5.57 0.76
C CYS A 375 -10.99 6.54 0.69
N THR A 376 -10.76 7.82 0.40
CA THR A 376 -11.84 8.82 0.23
C THR A 376 -12.66 8.54 -1.03
N VAL A 377 -12.02 8.35 -2.18
CA VAL A 377 -12.68 8.24 -3.49
C VAL A 377 -13.37 6.88 -3.64
N PHE A 378 -12.66 5.78 -3.35
CA PHE A 378 -13.20 4.45 -3.58
C PHE A 378 -14.09 4.00 -2.42
N LEU A 379 -13.65 4.23 -1.17
CA LEU A 379 -14.39 3.75 0.01
C LEU A 379 -15.40 4.76 0.55
N HIS A 380 -15.35 6.03 0.11
CA HIS A 380 -16.17 7.13 0.62
C HIS A 380 -15.96 7.38 2.11
N PHE A 381 -14.73 7.20 2.59
CA PHE A 381 -14.38 7.46 3.97
C PHE A 381 -14.35 8.96 4.23
N LYS A 382 -14.93 9.38 5.36
CA LYS A 382 -14.86 10.75 5.87
C LYS A 382 -13.54 10.97 6.61
N HIS A 383 -13.14 12.23 6.73
CA HIS A 383 -11.91 12.64 7.42
C HIS A 383 -11.73 11.99 8.81
N GLU A 384 -12.78 11.87 9.62
CA GLU A 384 -12.73 11.25 10.96
C GLU A 384 -12.16 9.83 10.95
N ASN A 385 -12.48 9.03 9.91
CA ASN A 385 -11.99 7.67 9.77
C ASN A 385 -10.57 7.62 9.18
N LEU A 386 -10.16 8.68 8.47
CA LEU A 386 -8.86 8.78 7.80
C LEU A 386 -7.76 9.30 8.72
N PHE A 387 -8.11 10.06 9.76
CA PHE A 387 -7.12 10.64 10.67
C PHE A 387 -6.21 9.60 11.34
N PRO A 388 -6.70 8.45 11.87
CA PRO A 388 -5.81 7.43 12.43
C PRO A 388 -4.89 6.80 11.38
N LEU A 389 -5.38 6.64 10.15
CA LEU A 389 -4.57 6.15 9.03
C LEU A 389 -3.45 7.14 8.69
N MET A 390 -3.79 8.44 8.57
CA MET A 390 -2.81 9.51 8.35
C MET A 390 -1.72 9.49 9.42
N GLN A 391 -2.08 9.39 10.70
CA GLN A 391 -1.10 9.31 11.80
C GLN A 391 -0.22 8.06 11.72
N SER A 392 -0.79 6.92 11.35
CA SER A 392 -0.05 5.67 11.12
C SER A 392 0.98 5.85 10.00
N CYS A 393 0.59 6.43 8.87
CA CYS A 393 1.50 6.70 7.76
C CYS A 393 2.61 7.70 8.14
N ILE A 394 2.27 8.79 8.83
CA ILE A 394 3.24 9.77 9.34
C ILE A 394 4.28 9.08 10.22
N LYS A 395 3.83 8.25 11.16
CA LYS A 395 4.72 7.53 12.07
C LYS A 395 5.64 6.57 11.30
N TYR A 396 5.09 5.80 10.37
CA TYR A 396 5.85 4.85 9.57
C TYR A 396 6.95 5.55 8.75
N TYR A 397 6.59 6.57 7.96
CA TYR A 397 7.51 7.20 7.01
C TYR A 397 8.56 8.12 7.64
N LYS A 398 8.39 8.50 8.90
CA LYS A 398 9.44 9.15 9.70
C LYS A 398 10.58 8.18 10.04
N GLU A 399 10.27 6.90 10.23
CA GLU A 399 11.22 5.89 10.72
C GLU A 399 11.70 4.94 9.61
N ASN A 400 10.96 4.84 8.51
CA ASN A 400 11.17 3.83 7.46
C ASN A 400 11.34 4.49 6.09
N PRO A 401 12.07 3.85 5.15
CA PRO A 401 12.11 4.27 3.75
C PRO A 401 10.73 4.11 3.09
N LEU A 402 10.58 4.62 1.86
CA LEU A 402 9.41 4.32 1.05
C LEU A 402 9.35 2.81 0.79
N ASN A 403 8.21 2.18 1.09
CA ASN A 403 8.02 0.74 0.92
C ASN A 403 6.57 0.45 0.50
N GLU A 404 6.38 0.23 -0.79
CA GLU A 404 5.08 -0.04 -1.43
C GLU A 404 4.49 -1.40 -1.05
N LYS A 405 5.32 -2.31 -0.51
CA LYS A 405 4.86 -3.62 0.00
C LYS A 405 4.33 -3.54 1.43
N HIS A 406 4.49 -2.40 2.10
CA HIS A 406 3.96 -2.22 3.45
C HIS A 406 2.43 -2.19 3.41
N VAL A 407 1.80 -2.95 4.31
CA VAL A 407 0.34 -2.99 4.46
C VAL A 407 -0.05 -2.14 5.65
N PHE A 408 -0.69 -1.00 5.39
CA PHE A 408 -1.25 -0.16 6.45
C PHE A 408 -2.55 -0.77 6.96
N GLN A 409 -2.66 -0.93 8.27
CA GLN A 409 -3.84 -1.49 8.93
C GLN A 409 -4.61 -0.40 9.66
N LEU A 410 -5.91 -0.29 9.35
CA LEU A 410 -6.83 0.64 9.99
C LEU A 410 -8.00 -0.15 10.62
N PRO A 411 -8.10 -0.20 11.95
CA PRO A 411 -9.28 -0.74 12.62
C PRO A 411 -10.50 0.13 12.31
N ILE A 412 -11.57 -0.49 11.79
CA ILE A 412 -12.79 0.21 11.40
C ILE A 412 -14.04 -0.50 11.96
N ARG A 413 -15.14 0.23 12.04
CA ARG A 413 -16.45 -0.38 12.33
C ARG A 413 -16.99 -1.05 11.06
N PRO A 414 -17.51 -2.29 11.12
CA PRO A 414 -18.07 -2.95 9.94
C PRO A 414 -19.17 -2.14 9.25
N ALA A 415 -19.93 -1.34 10.00
CA ALA A 415 -20.97 -0.45 9.46
C ALA A 415 -20.45 0.56 8.41
N VAL A 416 -19.16 0.89 8.41
CA VAL A 416 -18.56 1.83 7.43
C VAL A 416 -18.34 1.16 6.07
N VAL A 417 -18.14 -0.17 6.05
CA VAL A 417 -17.81 -0.95 4.85
C VAL A 417 -18.86 -2.01 4.51
N ASN A 418 -19.98 -2.05 5.24
CA ASN A 418 -21.04 -3.06 5.05
C ASN A 418 -21.57 -3.12 3.61
N LYS A 419 -21.70 -1.97 2.94
CA LYS A 419 -22.16 -1.87 1.55
C LYS A 419 -21.28 -2.65 0.57
N PHE A 420 -20.01 -2.89 0.90
CA PHE A 420 -19.08 -3.59 0.04
C PHE A 420 -19.12 -5.12 0.21
N TYR A 421 -19.53 -5.62 1.37
CA TYR A 421 -19.48 -7.07 1.65
C TYR A 421 -20.85 -7.73 1.87
N GLN A 422 -21.93 -6.96 2.06
CA GLN A 422 -23.25 -7.53 2.37
C GLN A 422 -23.82 -8.41 1.26
N ASN A 423 -23.53 -8.08 0.00
CA ASN A 423 -24.03 -8.79 -1.18
C ASN A 423 -22.91 -9.40 -2.02
N ASP A 424 -21.69 -9.47 -1.49
CA ASP A 424 -20.51 -9.95 -2.21
C ASP A 424 -19.99 -11.26 -1.60
N HIS A 425 -19.21 -12.00 -2.37
CA HIS A 425 -18.56 -13.22 -1.94
C HIS A 425 -17.17 -12.92 -1.37
N ALA A 426 -16.90 -13.46 -0.18
CA ALA A 426 -15.59 -13.32 0.43
C ALA A 426 -14.53 -14.04 -0.42
N GLN A 427 -13.38 -13.40 -0.64
CA GLN A 427 -12.22 -14.06 -1.24
C GLN A 427 -11.70 -15.19 -0.37
N ILE A 428 -11.74 -14.98 0.95
CA ILE A 428 -11.42 -15.99 1.95
C ILE A 428 -12.54 -15.99 2.97
N TRP A 429 -13.16 -17.14 3.22
CA TRP A 429 -14.06 -17.33 4.35
C TRP A 429 -13.57 -18.49 5.19
N ARG A 430 -13.47 -18.31 6.50
CA ARG A 430 -12.88 -19.29 7.41
C ARG A 430 -13.72 -19.39 8.68
N VAL A 431 -13.93 -20.63 9.14
CA VAL A 431 -14.44 -20.92 10.49
C VAL A 431 -13.40 -21.72 11.25
N GLU A 432 -13.12 -21.26 12.46
CA GLU A 432 -12.33 -21.97 13.46
C GLU A 432 -13.27 -22.52 14.54
N ILE A 433 -13.12 -23.80 14.83
CA ILE A 433 -13.82 -24.51 15.91
C ILE A 433 -12.77 -24.86 16.95
N ASN A 434 -12.93 -24.34 18.15
CA ASN A 434 -12.00 -24.60 19.25
C ASN A 434 -12.69 -25.28 20.44
N SER A 435 -11.91 -26.08 21.16
CA SER A 435 -12.29 -26.63 22.47
C SER A 435 -11.09 -26.73 23.39
N GLY A 436 -11.33 -26.76 24.70
CA GLY A 436 -10.27 -26.70 25.71
C GLY A 436 -9.90 -25.27 26.12
N HIS A 437 -8.85 -25.14 26.93
CA HIS A 437 -8.34 -23.86 27.39
C HIS A 437 -6.82 -23.93 27.56
N GLY A 438 -6.11 -22.84 27.22
CA GLY A 438 -4.66 -22.74 27.37
C GLY A 438 -3.94 -23.80 26.55
N GLN A 439 -3.05 -24.58 27.17
CA GLN A 439 -2.24 -25.57 26.44
C GLN A 439 -3.00 -26.81 25.97
N LYS A 440 -4.24 -27.00 26.44
CA LYS A 440 -5.14 -28.05 25.96
C LYS A 440 -6.11 -27.54 24.89
N GLU A 441 -5.93 -26.30 24.45
CA GLU A 441 -6.75 -25.76 23.37
C GLU A 441 -6.41 -26.48 22.06
N VAL A 442 -7.46 -27.03 21.44
CA VAL A 442 -7.39 -27.73 20.17
C VAL A 442 -8.32 -27.04 19.19
N LYS A 443 -7.86 -26.90 17.95
CA LYS A 443 -8.58 -26.21 16.88
C LYS A 443 -8.76 -27.07 15.63
N THR A 444 -9.93 -26.95 15.02
CA THR A 444 -10.20 -27.38 13.65
C THR A 444 -10.57 -26.14 12.85
N VAL A 445 -9.90 -25.91 11.73
CA VAL A 445 -10.16 -24.78 10.84
C VAL A 445 -10.67 -25.31 9.51
N TRP A 446 -11.74 -24.71 9.02
CA TRP A 446 -12.25 -24.90 7.67
C TRP A 446 -12.21 -23.56 6.95
N GLN A 447 -11.67 -23.52 5.74
CA GLN A 447 -11.53 -22.33 4.94
C GLN A 447 -11.96 -22.60 3.50
N LEU A 448 -12.68 -21.65 2.93
CA LEU A 448 -12.95 -21.50 1.51
C LEU A 448 -12.12 -20.32 0.98
N SER A 449 -11.43 -20.50 -0.14
CA SER A 449 -10.77 -19.39 -0.85
C SER A 449 -10.99 -19.44 -2.35
N THR A 450 -10.99 -18.27 -2.99
CA THR A 450 -11.08 -18.14 -4.45
C THR A 450 -9.74 -18.35 -5.16
N SER A 451 -8.63 -18.24 -4.41
CA SER A 451 -7.28 -18.49 -4.89
C SER A 451 -6.64 -19.68 -4.15
N PRO A 452 -5.60 -20.31 -4.75
CA PRO A 452 -4.86 -21.38 -4.10
C PRO A 452 -4.28 -20.89 -2.77
N PRO A 453 -4.54 -21.57 -1.65
CA PRO A 453 -4.10 -21.15 -0.32
C PRO A 453 -2.59 -21.30 -0.12
N VAL A 454 -1.89 -22.02 -1.02
CA VAL A 454 -0.45 -22.26 -0.93
C VAL A 454 0.20 -22.24 -2.30
N GLU A 455 1.28 -21.46 -2.42
CA GLU A 455 2.03 -21.25 -3.66
C GLU A 455 2.62 -22.54 -4.24
N HIS A 456 3.01 -23.51 -3.41
CA HIS A 456 3.67 -24.74 -3.90
C HIS A 456 2.72 -25.76 -4.54
N MET A 457 1.43 -25.45 -4.65
CA MET A 457 0.41 -26.29 -5.30
C MET A 457 0.22 -25.98 -6.80
N THR A 458 0.79 -24.89 -7.31
CA THR A 458 0.30 -24.22 -8.54
C THR A 458 0.85 -24.74 -9.87
N SER A 459 1.83 -25.66 -9.90
CA SER A 459 2.49 -26.02 -11.18
C SER A 459 2.09 -27.36 -11.79
N ASN A 460 1.80 -28.41 -11.01
CA ASN A 460 1.50 -29.74 -11.56
C ASN A 460 0.12 -30.31 -11.18
N ASN A 461 -0.51 -29.80 -10.12
CA ASN A 461 -1.78 -30.35 -9.60
C ASN A 461 -3.03 -29.63 -10.12
N LEU A 462 -2.89 -28.41 -10.67
CA LEU A 462 -4.02 -27.66 -11.20
C LEU A 462 -4.54 -28.28 -12.51
N GLU A 463 -3.68 -28.86 -13.34
CA GLU A 463 -4.09 -29.64 -14.53
C GLU A 463 -4.75 -30.97 -14.15
N LEU A 464 -4.35 -31.60 -13.04
CA LEU A 464 -4.93 -32.87 -12.59
C LEU A 464 -6.32 -32.72 -11.95
N LEU A 465 -6.63 -31.52 -11.44
CA LEU A 465 -7.93 -31.17 -10.84
C LEU A 465 -8.91 -30.57 -11.86
N CYS A 466 -8.43 -30.25 -13.07
CA CYS A 466 -9.21 -29.64 -14.14
C CYS A 466 -9.49 -30.67 -15.25
N ASP A 467 -10.61 -31.38 -15.16
CA ASP A 467 -11.22 -31.97 -16.37
C ASP A 467 -11.75 -30.82 -17.24
N THR A 468 -10.90 -30.28 -18.13
CA THR A 468 -11.28 -29.24 -19.09
C THR A 468 -12.14 -29.85 -20.19
N THR A 469 -13.45 -29.95 -19.97
CA THR A 469 -14.38 -30.05 -21.10
C THR A 469 -14.50 -28.68 -21.74
N VAL A 470 -14.01 -28.60 -22.98
CA VAL A 470 -14.16 -27.47 -23.91
C VAL A 470 -15.65 -27.21 -24.13
N ASN A 471 -16.23 -26.30 -23.35
CA ASN A 471 -17.40 -25.56 -23.79
C ASN A 471 -17.47 -24.23 -23.04
N GLY A 472 -17.27 -23.15 -23.80
CA GLY A 472 -17.47 -21.79 -23.33
C GLY A 472 -18.94 -21.55 -23.04
N ASN A 473 -19.26 -21.33 -21.77
CA ASN A 473 -20.18 -20.30 -21.29
C ASN A 473 -20.26 -20.42 -19.76
N THR A 474 -20.20 -19.27 -19.08
CA THR A 474 -19.99 -19.05 -17.63
C THR A 474 -18.62 -19.48 -17.10
N GLU A 475 -17.75 -18.52 -16.79
CA GLU A 475 -16.57 -18.74 -15.93
C GLU A 475 -17.05 -19.14 -14.52
N GLU A 476 -17.36 -20.42 -14.33
CA GLU A 476 -17.68 -20.96 -13.00
C GLU A 476 -16.42 -20.91 -12.14
N SER A 477 -16.40 -20.01 -11.15
CA SER A 477 -15.26 -19.81 -10.27
C SER A 477 -14.96 -21.06 -9.46
N MET A 478 -13.74 -21.59 -9.61
CA MET A 478 -13.25 -22.72 -8.81
C MET A 478 -12.95 -22.24 -7.39
N TYR A 479 -13.35 -23.01 -6.37
CA TYR A 479 -13.02 -22.72 -4.98
C TYR A 479 -12.05 -23.74 -4.40
N PHE A 480 -11.18 -23.26 -3.51
CA PHE A 480 -10.24 -24.09 -2.75
C PHE A 480 -10.75 -24.26 -1.32
N ILE A 481 -10.97 -25.50 -0.93
CA ILE A 481 -11.41 -25.87 0.41
C ILE A 481 -10.20 -26.39 1.18
N THR A 482 -9.78 -25.63 2.18
CA THR A 482 -8.70 -26.00 3.09
C THR A 482 -9.25 -26.46 4.43
N MET A 483 -8.78 -27.60 4.92
CA MET A 483 -9.11 -28.09 6.25
C MET A 483 -7.83 -28.30 7.06
N ALA A 484 -7.70 -27.54 8.15
CA ALA A 484 -6.62 -27.68 9.11
C ALA A 484 -7.13 -28.37 10.38
N LYS A 485 -6.48 -29.47 10.74
CA LYS A 485 -6.86 -30.36 11.83
C LYS A 485 -5.69 -30.45 12.79
N CYS A 486 -5.92 -30.36 14.09
CA CYS A 486 -4.89 -30.63 15.08
C CYS A 486 -5.14 -31.93 15.85
N SER A 487 -4.12 -32.47 16.49
CA SER A 487 -4.19 -33.60 17.43
C SER A 487 -3.04 -33.51 18.41
N GLN A 488 -3.34 -33.59 19.71
CA GLN A 488 -2.34 -33.49 20.76
C GLN A 488 -1.96 -34.88 21.28
N VAL A 489 -0.67 -35.11 21.44
CA VAL A 489 -0.11 -36.31 22.04
C VAL A 489 0.76 -35.89 23.22
N HIS A 490 0.46 -36.39 24.41
CA HIS A 490 1.26 -36.13 25.60
C HIS A 490 2.33 -37.19 25.78
N PHE A 491 3.53 -36.75 26.18
CA PHE A 491 4.59 -37.66 26.61
C PHE A 491 4.25 -38.09 28.04
N ALA A 492 3.94 -39.38 28.20
CA ALA A 492 3.58 -39.99 29.48
C ALA A 492 4.80 -40.18 30.37
#